data_AF-A0A969JRY4-F1
#
_entry.id   AF-A0A969JRY4-F1
#
_cell.length_a   1.000
_cell.length_b   1.000
_cell.length_c   1.000
_cell.angle_alpha   90.00
_cell.angle_beta   90.00
_cell.angle_gamma   90.00
#
_symmetry.space_group_name_H-M   'P 1'
#
loop_
_entity.id
_entity.type
_entity.pdbx_description
1 polymer ?
#
loop_
_entity_poly.entity_id
_entity_poly.type
_entity_poly.pdbx_seq_one_letter_code
_entity_poly.pdbx_strand_id
1 'polypeptide(L)'
;MKPLTKLCILTSLCWVLLAAVTTAQATELPILTGEHWTESTVAQKRAFLFGMATMLEAEQEAQGENPSQEVIENSLVPTLVKGLDEYTIVTAMEAIDAYYGQNSDQLKRPVIEVIWFELALPNVTAK
;
A
#
# COMPACT_ATOMS: atom_id res chain seq x y z
N MET A 1 58.31 28.11 -1.25
CA MET A 1 57.64 26.95 -1.89
C MET A 1 56.71 26.20 -0.92
N LYS A 2 55.69 26.86 -0.35
CA LYS A 2 54.71 26.23 0.57
C LYS A 2 53.22 26.62 0.41
N PRO A 3 52.80 27.62 -0.41
CA PRO A 3 51.37 27.94 -0.51
C PRO A 3 50.65 27.12 -1.59
N LEU A 4 51.36 26.62 -2.61
CA LEU A 4 50.75 25.91 -3.74
C LEU A 4 50.23 24.51 -3.35
N THR A 5 50.91 23.82 -2.44
CA THR A 5 50.53 22.47 -1.99
C THR A 5 49.28 22.47 -1.12
N LYS A 6 49.01 23.55 -0.38
CA LYS A 6 47.80 23.68 0.46
C LYS A 6 46.55 23.96 -0.36
N LEU A 7 46.69 24.63 -1.50
CA LEU A 7 45.58 24.96 -2.39
C LEU A 7 45.05 23.72 -3.13
N CYS A 8 45.93 22.81 -3.57
CA CYS A 8 45.52 21.56 -4.22
C CYS A 8 44.85 20.55 -3.27
N ILE A 9 45.20 20.55 -1.98
CA ILE A 9 44.59 19.64 -1.00
C ILE A 9 43.18 20.11 -0.62
N LEU A 10 42.95 21.44 -0.54
CA LEU A 10 41.61 21.99 -0.28
C LEU A 10 40.65 21.79 -1.45
N THR A 11 41.12 21.89 -2.71
CA THR A 11 40.25 21.67 -3.87
C THR A 11 39.87 20.21 -4.08
N SER A 12 40.78 19.28 -3.74
CA SER A 12 40.51 17.84 -3.80
C SER A 12 39.47 17.38 -2.77
N LEU A 13 39.40 18.02 -1.60
CA LEU A 13 38.47 17.63 -0.53
C LEU A 13 37.02 18.05 -0.85
N CYS A 14 36.82 19.17 -1.56
CA CYS A 14 35.49 19.61 -2.00
C CYS A 14 34.85 18.67 -3.04
N TRP A 15 35.64 18.02 -3.90
CA TRP A 15 35.11 17.10 -4.91
C TRP A 15 34.56 15.80 -4.30
N VAL A 16 35.15 15.33 -3.20
CA VAL A 16 34.70 14.11 -2.52
C VAL A 16 33.39 14.36 -1.75
N LEU A 17 33.17 15.57 -1.24
CA LEU A 17 31.94 15.92 -0.52
C LEU A 17 30.71 16.12 -1.42
N LEU A 18 30.89 16.45 -2.72
CA LEU A 18 29.77 16.53 -3.66
C LEU A 18 29.29 15.15 -4.18
N ALA A 19 30.12 14.10 -4.09
CA ALA A 19 29.75 12.76 -4.55
C ALA A 19 28.86 12.00 -3.53
N ALA A 20 28.70 12.51 -2.31
CA ALA A 20 27.90 11.89 -1.26
C ALA A 20 26.47 12.44 -1.17
N VAL A 21 26.01 13.22 -2.15
CA VAL A 21 24.58 13.53 -2.27
C VAL A 21 23.91 12.30 -2.88
N THR A 22 23.58 11.33 -2.02
CA THR A 22 22.59 10.31 -2.37
C THR A 22 21.29 11.07 -2.63
N THR A 23 20.92 11.21 -3.90
CA THR A 23 19.56 11.58 -4.24
C THR A 23 18.68 10.48 -3.65
N ALA A 24 17.93 10.81 -2.61
CA ALA A 24 16.80 9.99 -2.21
C ALA A 24 15.86 9.99 -3.41
N GLN A 25 15.99 8.99 -4.29
CA GLN A 25 15.00 8.75 -5.31
C GLN A 25 13.73 8.43 -4.55
N ALA A 26 12.78 9.35 -4.58
CA ALA A 26 11.43 9.07 -4.14
C ALA A 26 10.90 7.97 -5.06
N THR A 27 11.07 6.72 -4.65
CA THR A 27 10.36 5.60 -5.25
C THR A 27 8.90 5.92 -5.09
N GLU A 28 8.19 6.10 -6.21
CA GLU A 28 6.73 6.19 -6.18
C GLU A 28 6.22 4.98 -5.40
N LEU A 29 5.36 5.22 -4.41
CA LEU A 29 4.80 4.15 -3.59
C LEU A 29 4.11 3.17 -4.56
N PRO A 30 4.58 1.92 -4.66
CA PRO A 30 4.04 1.00 -5.65
C PRO A 30 2.59 0.70 -5.32
N ILE A 31 1.70 0.94 -6.29
CA ILE A 31 0.30 0.53 -6.19
C ILE A 31 0.24 -0.97 -6.52
N LEU A 32 -0.25 -1.76 -5.58
CA LEU A 32 -0.43 -3.19 -5.80
C LEU A 32 -1.58 -3.40 -6.79
N THR A 33 -1.26 -3.83 -8.00
CA THR A 33 -2.21 -4.17 -9.08
C THR A 33 -2.35 -5.69 -9.23
N GLY A 34 -3.24 -6.13 -10.11
CA GLY A 34 -3.38 -7.53 -10.51
C GLY A 34 -2.11 -8.14 -11.11
N GLU A 35 -1.29 -7.37 -11.83
CA GLU A 35 0.02 -7.82 -12.34
C GLU A 35 0.89 -8.29 -11.16
N HIS A 36 1.08 -7.44 -10.15
CA HIS A 36 1.85 -7.78 -8.96
C HIS A 36 1.21 -8.94 -8.18
N TRP A 37 -0.13 -8.94 -8.06
CA TRP A 37 -0.85 -9.95 -7.30
C TRP A 37 -0.70 -11.35 -7.91
N THR A 38 -0.87 -11.46 -9.22
CA THR A 38 -0.80 -12.76 -9.92
C THR A 38 0.61 -13.36 -9.92
N GLU A 39 1.64 -12.52 -9.87
CA GLU A 39 3.04 -12.94 -9.73
C GLU A 39 3.47 -13.18 -8.27
N SER A 40 2.67 -12.74 -7.31
CA SER A 40 2.98 -12.85 -5.88
C SER A 40 2.81 -14.27 -5.34
N THR A 41 3.72 -14.65 -4.46
CA THR A 41 3.59 -15.85 -3.64
C THR A 41 2.41 -15.73 -2.67
N VAL A 42 1.91 -16.88 -2.20
CA VAL A 42 0.87 -16.95 -1.16
C VAL A 42 1.27 -16.15 0.10
N ALA A 43 2.54 -16.19 0.49
CA ALA A 43 3.03 -15.45 1.65
C ALA A 43 2.96 -13.93 1.44
N GLN A 44 3.30 -13.42 0.26
CA GLN A 44 3.20 -12.00 -0.08
C GLN A 44 1.75 -11.51 -0.10
N LYS A 45 0.85 -12.27 -0.71
CA LYS A 45 -0.59 -11.97 -0.71
C LYS A 45 -1.16 -11.89 0.70
N ARG A 46 -0.84 -12.88 1.54
CA ARG A 46 -1.24 -12.88 2.95
C ARG A 46 -0.65 -11.69 3.71
N ALA A 47 0.64 -11.39 3.53
CA ALA A 47 1.28 -10.27 4.21
C ALA A 47 0.60 -8.93 3.87
N PHE A 48 0.20 -8.72 2.61
CA PHE A 48 -0.57 -7.55 2.21
C PHE A 48 -1.93 -7.48 2.93
N LEU A 49 -2.69 -8.58 2.93
CA LEU A 49 -4.01 -8.64 3.57
C LEU A 49 -3.91 -8.46 5.10
N PHE A 50 -2.90 -9.06 5.74
CA PHE A 50 -2.60 -8.84 7.15
C PHE A 50 -2.29 -7.36 7.43
N GLY A 51 -1.41 -6.74 6.63
CA GLY A 51 -1.06 -5.33 6.79
C GLY A 51 -2.27 -4.40 6.63
N MET A 52 -3.14 -4.70 5.67
CA MET A 52 -4.40 -3.97 5.49
C MET A 52 -5.32 -4.13 6.70
N ALA A 53 -5.52 -5.35 7.21
CA ALA A 53 -6.34 -5.59 8.40
C ALA A 53 -5.83 -4.78 9.61
N THR A 54 -4.51 -4.79 9.84
CA THR A 54 -3.90 -4.00 10.92
C THR A 54 -4.07 -2.49 10.73
N MET A 55 -4.03 -1.99 9.49
CA MET A 55 -4.30 -0.58 9.21
C MET A 55 -5.77 -0.21 9.48
N LEU A 56 -6.71 -1.08 9.12
CA LEU A 56 -8.13 -0.89 9.41
C LEU A 56 -8.38 -0.86 10.93
N GLU A 57 -7.79 -1.80 11.68
CA GLU A 57 -7.85 -1.81 13.15
C GLU A 57 -7.28 -0.53 13.76
N ALA A 58 -6.11 -0.08 13.27
CA ALA A 58 -5.49 1.16 13.75
C ALA A 58 -6.36 2.39 13.48
N GLU A 59 -7.03 2.46 12.33
CA GLU A 59 -7.96 3.55 12.03
C GLU A 59 -9.24 3.45 12.88
N GLN A 60 -9.81 2.26 13.09
CA GLN A 60 -10.96 2.09 13.99
C GLN A 60 -10.64 2.57 15.41
N GLU A 61 -9.47 2.21 15.93
CA GLU A 61 -9.02 2.67 17.24
C GLU A 61 -8.84 4.20 17.27
N ALA A 62 -8.29 4.79 16.19
CA ALA A 62 -8.16 6.24 16.08
C ALA A 62 -9.52 6.97 15.98
N GLN A 63 -10.55 6.32 15.43
CA GLN A 63 -11.92 6.83 15.36
C GLN A 63 -12.64 6.79 16.73
N GLY A 64 -12.28 5.84 17.59
CA GLY A 64 -12.87 5.65 18.92
C GLY A 64 -14.27 5.01 18.90
N GLU A 65 -14.88 4.83 20.08
CA GLU A 65 -16.14 4.07 20.23
C GLU A 65 -17.38 4.75 19.61
N ASN A 66 -17.34 6.08 19.43
CA ASN A 66 -18.46 6.87 18.88
C ASN A 66 -17.93 7.97 17.95
N PRO A 67 -17.44 7.62 16.75
CA PRO A 67 -16.98 8.62 15.81
C PRO A 67 -18.13 9.52 15.38
N SER A 68 -17.81 10.79 15.09
CA SER A 68 -18.80 11.71 14.53
C SER A 68 -19.25 11.23 13.15
N GLN A 69 -20.45 11.65 12.71
CA GLN A 69 -20.95 11.32 11.37
C GLN A 69 -19.97 11.78 10.27
N GLU A 70 -19.32 12.93 10.46
CA GLU A 70 -18.29 13.44 9.55
C GLU A 70 -17.08 12.50 9.44
N VAL A 71 -16.63 11.89 10.54
CA VAL A 71 -15.53 10.92 10.53
C VAL A 71 -15.94 9.64 9.78
N ILE A 72 -17.16 9.17 10.01
CA ILE A 72 -17.70 7.98 9.34
C ILE A 72 -17.81 8.20 7.83
N GLU A 73 -18.34 9.35 7.41
CA GLU A 73 -18.56 9.67 5.98
C GLU A 73 -17.26 9.90 5.20
N ASN A 74 -16.19 10.34 5.87
CA ASN A 74 -14.89 10.57 5.26
C ASN A 74 -13.94 9.36 5.36
N SER A 75 -14.41 8.21 5.83
CA SER A 75 -13.60 6.99 5.99
C SER A 75 -14.09 5.85 5.10
N LEU A 76 -13.15 5.03 4.63
CA LEU A 76 -13.43 3.77 3.94
C LEU A 76 -13.68 2.61 4.93
N VAL A 77 -13.22 2.77 6.18
CA VAL A 77 -13.21 1.70 7.18
C VAL A 77 -14.59 1.12 7.48
N PRO A 78 -15.68 1.90 7.66
CA PRO A 78 -16.98 1.34 7.99
C PRO A 78 -17.48 0.34 6.94
N THR A 79 -17.28 0.66 5.65
CA THR A 79 -17.65 -0.21 4.54
C THR A 79 -16.73 -1.43 4.46
N LEU A 80 -15.41 -1.23 4.58
CA LEU A 80 -14.44 -2.33 4.50
C LEU A 80 -14.63 -3.33 5.64
N VAL A 81 -14.75 -2.86 6.88
CA VAL A 81 -14.93 -3.74 8.05
C VAL A 81 -16.24 -4.51 7.95
N LYS A 82 -17.35 -3.82 7.68
CA LYS A 82 -18.66 -4.47 7.60
C LYS A 82 -18.77 -5.40 6.39
N GLY A 83 -18.26 -4.97 5.23
CA GLY A 83 -18.35 -5.73 3.98
C GLY A 83 -17.44 -6.95 3.94
N LEU A 84 -16.34 -6.93 4.69
CA LEU A 84 -15.37 -8.03 4.77
C LEU A 84 -15.59 -8.95 5.98
N ASP A 85 -16.62 -8.74 6.81
CA ASP A 85 -16.87 -9.50 8.05
C ASP A 85 -16.98 -11.02 7.83
N GLU A 86 -17.48 -11.45 6.68
CA GLU A 86 -17.59 -12.87 6.30
C GLU A 86 -16.30 -13.47 5.72
N TYR A 87 -15.27 -12.65 5.47
CA TYR A 87 -14.02 -13.09 4.89
C TYR A 87 -12.96 -13.38 5.95
N THR A 88 -12.30 -14.51 5.78
CA THR A 88 -10.97 -14.74 6.36
C THR A 88 -9.91 -14.22 5.39
N ILE A 89 -8.67 -14.06 5.84
CA ILE A 89 -7.54 -13.74 4.95
C ILE A 89 -7.41 -14.76 3.80
N VAL A 90 -7.71 -16.04 4.05
CA VAL A 90 -7.64 -17.09 3.03
C VAL A 90 -8.76 -16.89 2.01
N THR A 91 -10.01 -16.73 2.44
CA THR A 91 -11.14 -16.59 1.51
C THR A 91 -11.12 -15.27 0.75
N ALA A 92 -10.61 -14.18 1.36
CA ALA A 92 -10.38 -12.92 0.65
C ALA A 92 -9.31 -13.09 -0.45
N MET A 93 -8.20 -13.77 -0.13
CA MET A 93 -7.15 -14.05 -1.12
C MET A 93 -7.69 -14.88 -2.29
N GLU A 94 -8.48 -15.93 -2.01
CA GLU A 94 -9.11 -16.77 -3.03
C GLU A 94 -10.09 -15.99 -3.91
N ALA A 95 -10.89 -15.08 -3.32
CA ALA A 95 -11.79 -14.23 -4.07
C ALA A 95 -11.04 -13.26 -5.01
N ILE A 96 -9.93 -12.68 -4.55
CA ILE A 96 -9.08 -11.80 -5.38
C ILE A 96 -8.40 -12.61 -6.50
N ASP A 97 -7.90 -13.81 -6.20
CA ASP A 97 -7.35 -14.73 -7.20
C ASP A 97 -8.39 -15.09 -8.26
N ALA A 98 -9.61 -15.42 -7.84
CA ALA A 98 -10.71 -15.73 -8.73
C ALA A 98 -11.09 -14.54 -9.61
N TYR A 99 -11.07 -13.32 -9.05
CA TYR A 99 -11.36 -12.09 -9.78
C TYR A 99 -10.36 -11.89 -10.93
N TYR A 100 -9.05 -11.86 -10.65
CA TYR A 100 -8.05 -11.64 -11.71
C TYR A 100 -7.92 -12.83 -12.66
N GLY A 101 -8.22 -14.06 -12.22
CA GLY A 101 -8.31 -15.23 -13.10
C GLY A 101 -9.45 -15.15 -14.11
N GLN A 102 -10.55 -14.47 -13.77
CA GLN A 102 -11.71 -14.26 -14.65
C GLN A 102 -11.62 -12.96 -15.46
N ASN A 103 -10.79 -12.00 -15.04
CA ASN A 103 -10.68 -10.66 -15.63
C ASN A 103 -9.23 -10.37 -16.04
N SER A 104 -8.67 -11.17 -16.95
CA SER A 104 -7.27 -11.06 -17.39
C SER A 104 -6.94 -9.74 -18.10
N ASP A 105 -7.95 -9.01 -18.59
CA ASP A 105 -7.82 -7.67 -19.18
C ASP A 105 -7.73 -6.55 -18.12
N GLN A 106 -8.01 -6.87 -16.85
CA GLN A 106 -8.05 -5.91 -15.74
C GLN A 106 -6.84 -6.02 -14.79
N LEU A 107 -5.73 -6.63 -15.21
CA LEU A 107 -4.55 -6.78 -14.35
C LEU A 107 -3.94 -5.44 -13.89
N LYS A 108 -4.23 -4.33 -14.59
CA LYS A 108 -3.81 -2.98 -14.17
C LYS A 108 -4.66 -2.39 -13.04
N ARG A 109 -5.83 -2.98 -12.76
CA ARG A 109 -6.70 -2.53 -11.69
C ARG A 109 -6.04 -2.77 -10.32
N PRO A 110 -6.03 -1.78 -9.40
CA PRO A 110 -5.50 -1.96 -8.06
C PRO A 110 -6.23 -3.04 -7.26
N VAL A 111 -5.49 -3.81 -6.48
CA VAL A 111 -6.05 -4.86 -5.60
C VAL A 111 -7.01 -4.26 -4.57
N ILE A 112 -6.70 -3.07 -4.05
CA ILE A 112 -7.58 -2.39 -3.08
C ILE A 112 -8.93 -2.00 -3.70
N GLU A 113 -8.97 -1.68 -5.00
CA GLU A 113 -10.23 -1.42 -5.69
C GLU A 113 -11.05 -2.69 -5.89
N VAL A 114 -10.40 -3.83 -6.13
CA VAL A 114 -11.08 -5.13 -6.18
C VAL A 114 -11.68 -5.46 -4.82
N ILE A 115 -10.90 -5.31 -3.75
CA ILE A 115 -11.37 -5.50 -2.37
C ILE A 115 -12.56 -4.60 -2.07
N TRP A 116 -12.50 -3.33 -2.44
CA TRP A 116 -13.59 -2.39 -2.20
C TRP A 116 -14.83 -2.73 -3.01
N PHE A 117 -14.73 -2.73 -4.35
CA PHE A 117 -15.91 -2.78 -5.23
C PHE A 117 -16.47 -4.18 -5.44
N GLU A 118 -15.64 -5.22 -5.38
CA GLU A 118 -16.04 -6.59 -5.74
C GLU A 118 -16.29 -7.45 -4.50
N LEU A 119 -15.64 -7.14 -3.37
CA LEU A 119 -15.79 -7.91 -2.12
C LEU A 119 -16.62 -7.15 -1.07
N ALA A 120 -16.18 -5.96 -0.65
CA ALA A 120 -16.76 -5.27 0.51
C ALA A 120 -18.07 -4.53 0.22
N LEU A 121 -18.06 -3.64 -0.78
CA LEU A 121 -19.20 -2.79 -1.11
C LEU A 121 -20.48 -3.58 -1.44
N PRO A 122 -20.42 -4.70 -2.20
CA PRO A 122 -21.62 -5.51 -2.48
C PRO A 122 -22.26 -6.04 -1.20
N ASN A 123 -21.47 -6.41 -0.18
CA ASN A 123 -21.97 -7.00 1.06
C ASN A 123 -22.62 -5.98 2.01
N VAL A 124 -22.41 -4.68 1.81
CA VAL A 124 -23.07 -3.62 2.60
C VAL A 124 -24.23 -2.96 1.88
N THR A 125 -24.29 -3.08 0.55
CA THR A 125 -25.32 -2.47 -0.30
C THR A 125 -26.38 -3.46 -0.77
N ALA A 126 -26.05 -4.76 -0.86
CA ALA A 126 -27.02 -5.82 -1.11
C ALA A 126 -27.93 -5.97 0.12
N LYS A 127 -29.24 -5.87 -0.11
CA LYS A 127 -30.32 -6.07 0.86
C LYS A 127 -31.28 -7.10 0.33
#